data_AF-A0A3N0XTV8-F1
#
_entry.id   AF-A0A3N0XTV8-F1
#
_cell.length_a   1.000
_cell.length_b   1.000
_cell.length_c   1.000
_cell.angle_alpha   90.00
_cell.angle_beta   90.00
_cell.angle_gamma   90.00
#
_symmetry.space_group_name_H-M   'P 1'
#
loop_
_entity.id
_entity.type
_entity.pdbx_description
1 polymer ?
#
loop_
_entity_poly.entity_id
_entity_poly.type
_entity_poly.pdbx_seq_one_letter_code
_entity_poly.pdbx_strand_id
1 'polypeptide(L)'
;MECVRETRCKTPHSTLEQVCKRILPPGVHRFLFGPLSEFPLVRRLAGAVFGALSGVGLFFGLVHNIAMTPVQRVVVGCVFVGLCSLGGMFSSLFRCSVLLMFPSMIGSQGRTFLMVYVLHGVYQGPIANIQHNVQDVASSMGCNIDLQITHSKVMWRMLTEPYVQVVQEIVNDSEEFQKESQNVSKKFQKIRDEVMGRYGYDSLGKESVHTANSTQEEYVVKTRARCDYVVQQGISRCQDWFSIKWEECMNTIKAPLINNFLCIPMQFHFLCDIMRVMTTWCTEKIPVEGNFGQTFDKLNDSINRLAEHFTTNVVLQNLEQQSVFGVNVLQNFSKELSRVFQEKTVIAEKIAGVINFLLSFTFITVFTSAFGYVRQFCRDIHFDNVYITTYFRQIDARRMRAGKRHLLPLKKAEQESLINLWSLSIHPSELMPVIVGFLQVASLALFVCVLLAVDGILYNIFDLIRRHTFTTYSVTSVHHADIVIGGDSMLARLLRKTIGAFNTSSNLDVQSSNLHCLPQPHALSQSNYLWIFIPLLLMCLMCCLQVYTNRLRRVITAFYFPKVLSVLLALLKRVGCRLHWCWVCDRFVRQNQAVECSSVGCTVIYCQQCWTDLDNICYACFPHNQCGPQDNGSDSDV
;
A
#
# COMPACT_ATOMS: atom_id res chain seq x y z
N MET A 1 -28.07 62.53 71.98
CA MET A 1 -28.70 61.36 71.33
C MET A 1 -28.54 61.51 69.83
N GLU A 2 -27.41 61.05 69.30
CA GLU A 2 -27.16 61.04 67.85
C GLU A 2 -27.71 59.74 67.27
N CYS A 3 -28.62 59.88 66.30
CA CYS A 3 -29.09 58.78 65.47
C CYS A 3 -27.91 58.23 64.64
N VAL A 4 -27.33 57.12 65.09
CA VAL A 4 -26.46 56.29 64.26
C VAL A 4 -27.31 55.75 63.10
N ARG A 5 -27.11 56.33 61.91
CA ARG A 5 -27.59 55.79 60.64
C ARG A 5 -26.88 54.46 60.42
N GLU A 6 -27.52 53.38 60.84
CA GLU A 6 -27.15 52.03 60.45
C GLU A 6 -27.25 51.94 58.91
N THR A 7 -26.12 52.07 58.22
CA THR A 7 -26.01 51.69 56.81
C THR A 7 -26.32 50.20 56.73
N ARG A 8 -27.58 49.86 56.42
CA ARG A 8 -28.01 48.50 56.07
C ARG A 8 -27.00 47.91 55.08
N CYS A 9 -26.17 46.99 55.56
CA CYS A 9 -25.28 46.21 54.74
C CYS A 9 -26.16 45.38 53.79
N LYS A 10 -26.16 45.72 52.49
CA LYS A 10 -26.93 44.98 51.48
C LYS A 10 -26.46 43.54 51.51
N THR A 11 -27.39 42.61 51.71
CA THR A 11 -27.11 41.18 51.66
C THR A 11 -26.56 40.82 50.28
N PRO A 12 -25.48 40.03 50.19
CA PRO A 12 -24.85 39.67 48.92
C PRO A 12 -25.85 38.96 47.99
N HIS A 13 -25.81 39.30 46.71
CA HIS A 13 -26.79 38.88 45.71
C HIS A 13 -26.53 37.48 45.14
N SER A 14 -25.36 36.89 45.39
CA SER A 14 -25.01 35.53 44.93
C SER A 14 -24.16 34.73 45.93
N THR A 15 -24.21 33.38 45.86
CA THR A 15 -23.31 32.49 46.62
C THR A 15 -21.84 32.70 46.23
N LEU A 16 -21.58 33.04 44.97
CA LEU A 16 -20.24 33.36 44.48
C LEU A 16 -19.68 34.62 45.17
N GLU A 17 -20.51 35.65 45.34
CA GLU A 17 -20.17 36.86 46.11
C GLU A 17 -19.91 36.56 47.59
N GLN A 18 -20.70 35.67 48.21
CA GLN A 18 -20.49 35.23 49.60
C GLN A 18 -19.15 34.51 49.79
N VAL A 19 -18.79 33.62 48.86
CA VAL A 19 -17.50 32.90 48.87
C VAL A 19 -16.35 33.88 48.59
N CYS A 20 -16.49 34.74 47.59
CA CYS A 20 -15.48 35.74 47.27
C CYS A 20 -15.21 36.71 48.42
N LYS A 21 -16.26 37.11 49.17
CA LYS A 21 -16.11 37.94 50.37
C LYS A 21 -15.29 37.29 51.48
N ARG A 22 -15.27 35.95 51.55
CA ARG A 22 -14.47 35.20 52.52
C ARG A 22 -13.01 34.99 52.09
N ILE A 23 -12.75 34.91 50.78
CA ILE A 23 -11.44 34.52 50.24
C ILE A 23 -10.62 35.74 49.78
N LEU A 24 -11.26 36.75 49.19
CA LEU A 24 -10.56 37.87 48.58
C LEU A 24 -10.32 39.03 49.56
N PRO A 25 -9.19 39.74 49.45
CA PRO A 25 -8.96 40.98 50.17
C PRO A 25 -10.08 42.00 49.92
N PRO A 26 -10.45 42.83 50.92
CA PRO A 26 -11.59 43.74 50.84
C PRO A 26 -11.52 44.71 49.65
N GLY A 27 -10.31 45.12 49.23
CA GLY A 27 -10.10 45.95 48.04
C GLY A 27 -10.47 45.25 46.72
N VAL A 28 -10.13 43.96 46.57
CA VAL A 28 -10.44 43.17 45.37
C VAL A 28 -11.92 42.80 45.33
N HIS A 29 -12.49 42.47 46.49
CA HIS A 29 -13.94 42.26 46.61
C HIS A 29 -14.74 43.51 46.21
N ARG A 30 -14.34 44.69 46.69
CA ARG A 30 -14.97 45.97 46.31
C ARG A 30 -14.75 46.30 44.83
N PHE A 31 -13.61 45.93 44.25
CA PHE A 31 -13.36 46.08 42.82
C PHE A 31 -14.26 45.18 41.94
N LEU A 32 -14.51 43.93 42.35
CA LEU A 32 -15.31 42.96 41.58
C LEU A 32 -16.83 43.15 41.75
N PHE A 33 -17.31 43.39 42.97
CA PHE A 33 -18.75 43.44 43.29
C PHE A 33 -19.27 44.85 43.64
N GLY A 34 -18.39 45.85 43.72
CA GLY A 34 -18.76 47.24 44.00
C GLY A 34 -19.50 47.95 42.85
N PRO A 35 -20.16 49.09 43.13
CA PRO A 35 -20.94 49.84 42.16
C PRO A 35 -20.11 50.27 40.94
N LEU A 36 -20.73 50.23 39.75
CA LEU A 36 -20.10 50.54 38.45
C LEU A 36 -19.43 51.92 38.36
N SER A 37 -19.78 52.83 39.27
CA SER A 37 -19.27 54.20 39.35
C SER A 37 -17.96 54.35 40.12
N GLU A 38 -17.55 53.40 40.96
CA GLU A 38 -16.47 53.67 41.94
C GLU A 38 -15.04 53.61 41.35
N PHE A 39 -14.78 53.01 40.18
CA PHE A 39 -13.45 53.03 39.52
C PHE A 39 -13.54 52.81 37.99
N PRO A 40 -14.05 53.77 37.20
CA PRO A 40 -14.34 53.56 35.78
C PRO A 40 -13.07 53.36 34.94
N LEU A 41 -12.00 54.13 35.21
CA LEU A 41 -10.75 54.05 34.47
C LEU A 41 -10.02 52.73 34.73
N VAL A 42 -9.90 52.33 36.00
CA VAL A 42 -9.22 51.08 36.41
C VAL A 42 -9.92 49.85 35.82
N ARG A 43 -11.27 49.83 35.77
CA ARG A 43 -12.01 48.73 35.15
C ARG A 43 -11.88 48.68 33.62
N ARG A 44 -11.73 49.82 32.94
CA ARG A 44 -11.46 49.89 31.50
C ARG A 44 -10.04 49.43 31.18
N LEU A 45 -9.04 49.87 31.95
CA LEU A 45 -7.65 49.43 31.82
C LEU A 45 -7.52 47.92 32.10
N ALA A 46 -8.12 47.41 33.18
CA ALA A 46 -8.13 45.98 33.46
C ALA A 46 -8.83 45.18 32.34
N GLY A 47 -9.92 45.70 31.78
CA GLY A 47 -10.59 45.11 30.61
C GLY A 47 -9.72 45.11 29.35
N ALA A 48 -8.94 46.17 29.12
CA ALA A 48 -7.99 46.28 28.01
C ALA A 48 -6.84 45.27 28.15
N VAL A 49 -6.26 45.14 29.35
CA VAL A 49 -5.22 44.14 29.66
C VAL A 49 -5.76 42.72 29.49
N PHE A 50 -6.97 42.44 30.00
CA PHE A 50 -7.63 41.16 29.77
C PHE A 50 -7.86 40.89 28.28
N GLY A 51 -8.32 41.89 27.52
CA GLY A 51 -8.49 41.83 26.08
C GLY A 51 -7.19 41.58 25.32
N ALA A 52 -6.08 42.19 25.75
CA ALA A 52 -4.76 41.98 25.15
C ALA A 52 -4.24 40.55 25.42
N LEU A 53 -4.25 40.10 26.69
CA LEU A 53 -3.80 38.77 27.07
C LEU A 53 -4.62 37.67 26.40
N SER A 54 -5.95 37.81 26.42
CA SER A 54 -6.83 36.87 25.73
C SER A 54 -6.66 36.95 24.21
N GLY A 55 -6.49 38.14 23.63
CA GLY A 55 -6.22 38.33 22.21
C GLY A 55 -4.94 37.62 21.75
N VAL A 56 -3.87 37.65 22.54
CA VAL A 56 -2.64 36.89 22.26
C VAL A 56 -2.93 35.39 22.25
N GLY A 57 -3.61 34.88 23.28
CA GLY A 57 -3.98 33.46 23.33
C GLY A 57 -4.87 33.02 22.17
N LEU A 58 -5.88 33.82 21.83
CA LEU A 58 -6.79 33.57 20.70
C LEU A 58 -6.03 33.59 19.36
N PHE A 59 -5.12 34.54 19.17
CA PHE A 59 -4.31 34.64 17.95
C PHE A 59 -3.39 33.43 17.78
N PHE A 60 -2.71 33.01 18.85
CA PHE A 60 -1.89 31.80 18.82
C PHE A 60 -2.76 30.57 18.50
N GLY A 61 -3.94 30.41 19.12
CA GLY A 61 -4.84 29.30 18.83
C GLY A 61 -5.33 29.24 17.38
N LEU A 62 -5.63 30.40 16.77
CA LEU A 62 -6.09 30.50 15.38
C LEU A 62 -4.97 30.24 14.36
N VAL A 63 -3.80 30.85 14.59
CA VAL A 63 -2.74 30.97 13.58
C VAL A 63 -1.64 29.92 13.75
N HIS A 64 -1.65 29.11 14.83
CA HIS A 64 -0.65 28.07 15.05
C HIS A 64 -0.51 27.11 13.85
N ASN A 65 -1.64 26.73 13.22
CA ASN A 65 -1.67 25.77 12.13
C ASN A 65 -1.76 26.41 10.73
N ILE A 66 -1.71 27.74 10.61
CA ILE A 66 -1.80 28.45 9.33
C ILE A 66 -0.40 28.91 8.92
N ALA A 67 0.06 28.45 7.76
CA ALA A 67 1.35 28.88 7.20
C ALA A 67 1.27 30.36 6.80
N MET A 68 2.01 31.22 7.53
CA MET A 68 2.10 32.66 7.29
C MET A 68 3.56 33.08 7.32
N THR A 69 3.93 34.07 6.49
CA THR A 69 5.27 34.66 6.59
C THR A 69 5.46 35.36 7.94
N PRO A 70 6.70 35.45 8.46
CA PRO A 70 6.95 36.04 9.79
C PRO A 70 6.45 37.50 9.88
N VAL A 71 6.59 38.27 8.79
CA VAL A 71 6.11 39.66 8.72
C VAL A 71 4.58 39.72 8.78
N GLN A 72 3.88 38.91 7.98
CA GLN A 72 2.42 38.85 8.01
C GLN A 72 1.89 38.43 9.38
N ARG A 73 2.55 37.46 10.03
CA ARG A 73 2.17 36.98 11.36
C ARG A 73 2.24 38.08 12.43
N VAL A 74 3.27 38.93 12.39
CA VAL A 74 3.40 40.06 13.33
C VAL A 74 2.34 41.12 13.05
N VAL A 75 2.17 41.54 11.79
CA VAL A 75 1.21 42.60 11.42
C VAL A 75 -0.23 42.19 11.78
N VAL A 76 -0.67 40.99 11.36
CA VAL A 76 -2.01 40.49 11.65
C VAL A 76 -2.18 40.27 13.16
N GLY A 77 -1.16 39.77 13.85
CA GLY A 77 -1.16 39.59 15.30
C GLY A 77 -1.37 40.89 16.06
N CYS A 78 -0.61 41.94 15.74
CA CYS A 78 -0.75 43.25 16.37
C CYS A 78 -2.14 43.86 16.14
N VAL A 79 -2.67 43.78 14.92
CA VAL A 79 -4.02 44.28 14.60
C VAL A 79 -5.08 43.49 15.38
N PHE A 80 -4.99 42.17 15.42
CA PHE A 80 -5.93 41.31 16.13
C PHE A 80 -5.91 41.57 17.65
N VAL A 81 -4.73 41.62 18.26
CA VAL A 81 -4.57 41.92 19.70
C VAL A 81 -5.09 43.33 20.02
N GLY A 82 -4.86 44.30 19.13
CA GLY A 82 -5.42 45.65 19.25
C GLY A 82 -6.96 45.64 19.28
N LEU A 83 -7.59 44.91 18.35
CA LEU A 83 -9.05 44.76 18.32
C LEU A 83 -9.59 44.06 19.58
N CYS A 84 -8.93 43.00 20.05
CA CYS A 84 -9.33 42.33 21.30
C CYS A 84 -9.15 43.23 22.53
N SER A 85 -8.14 44.10 22.54
CA SER A 85 -7.92 45.08 23.61
C SER A 85 -9.03 46.13 23.64
N LEU A 86 -9.44 46.64 22.47
CA LEU A 86 -10.57 47.57 22.34
C LEU A 86 -11.90 46.90 22.74
N GLY A 87 -12.14 45.66 22.28
CA GLY A 87 -13.31 44.86 22.66
C GLY A 87 -13.36 44.58 24.16
N GLY A 88 -12.22 44.23 24.75
CA GLY A 88 -12.03 44.08 26.19
C GLY A 88 -12.23 45.38 26.94
N MET A 89 -11.85 46.53 26.40
CA MET A 89 -12.01 47.82 27.05
C MET A 89 -13.48 48.30 27.10
N PHE A 90 -14.25 48.10 26.03
CA PHE A 90 -15.59 48.69 25.91
C PHE A 90 -16.77 47.72 26.07
N SER A 91 -16.60 46.43 25.74
CA SER A 91 -17.73 45.48 25.64
C SER A 91 -17.72 44.44 26.75
N SER A 92 -18.76 44.42 27.59
CA SER A 92 -18.98 43.35 28.57
C SER A 92 -19.37 42.03 27.90
N LEU A 93 -20.05 42.07 26.75
CA LEU A 93 -20.38 40.90 25.93
C LEU A 93 -19.12 40.19 25.46
N PHE A 94 -18.12 40.94 24.99
CA PHE A 94 -16.85 40.38 24.53
C PHE A 94 -16.09 39.72 25.69
N ARG A 95 -15.92 40.42 26.83
CA ARG A 95 -15.24 39.87 28.02
C ARG A 95 -15.87 38.57 28.49
N CYS A 96 -17.22 38.53 28.55
CA CYS A 96 -17.95 37.34 28.94
C CYS A 96 -17.76 36.21 27.93
N SER A 97 -17.89 36.48 26.63
CA SER A 97 -17.72 35.48 25.57
C SER A 97 -16.33 34.85 25.58
N VAL A 98 -15.28 35.66 25.73
CA VAL A 98 -13.90 35.19 25.85
C VAL A 98 -13.72 34.30 27.08
N LEU A 99 -14.26 34.70 28.24
CA LEU A 99 -14.18 33.89 29.45
C LEU A 99 -14.99 32.57 29.34
N LEU A 100 -16.06 32.56 28.54
CA LEU A 100 -16.85 31.37 28.27
C LEU A 100 -16.21 30.39 27.29
N MET A 101 -15.16 30.80 26.57
CA MET A 101 -14.41 29.86 25.74
C MET A 101 -13.74 28.77 26.59
N PHE A 102 -13.21 29.11 27.77
CA PHE A 102 -12.56 28.15 28.67
C PHE A 102 -13.47 26.96 29.05
N PRO A 103 -14.67 27.17 29.64
CA PRO A 103 -15.58 26.05 29.92
C PRO A 103 -16.09 25.38 28.65
N SER A 104 -16.26 26.11 27.54
CA SER A 104 -16.70 25.53 26.27
C SER A 104 -15.66 24.59 25.65
N MET A 105 -14.36 24.87 25.84
CA MET A 105 -13.25 24.01 25.44
C MET A 105 -13.12 22.74 26.27
N ILE A 106 -13.66 22.69 27.50
CA ILE A 106 -13.66 21.46 28.31
C ILE A 106 -14.92 20.61 28.03
N GLY A 107 -15.90 21.18 27.33
CA GLY A 107 -17.15 20.50 26.94
C GLY A 107 -17.08 19.82 25.56
N SER A 108 -18.22 19.79 24.87
CA SER A 108 -18.38 19.09 23.59
C SER A 108 -17.49 19.63 22.46
N GLN A 109 -17.20 20.93 22.46
CA GLN A 109 -16.38 21.55 21.42
C GLN A 109 -14.91 21.12 21.52
N GLY A 110 -14.37 21.03 22.74
CA GLY A 110 -13.02 20.49 22.96
C GLY A 110 -12.85 19.05 22.54
N ARG A 111 -13.88 18.21 22.76
CA ARG A 111 -13.89 16.83 22.26
C ARG A 111 -13.82 16.78 20.74
N THR A 112 -14.46 17.71 20.05
CA THR A 112 -14.37 17.79 18.58
C THR A 112 -12.96 18.12 18.13
N PHE A 113 -12.27 19.04 18.81
CA PHE A 113 -10.84 19.31 18.57
C PHE A 113 -9.97 18.08 18.84
N LEU A 114 -10.14 17.43 19.99
CA LEU A 114 -9.39 16.22 20.33
C LEU A 114 -9.68 15.05 19.37
N MET A 115 -10.90 14.94 18.84
CA MET A 115 -11.26 13.94 17.84
C MET A 115 -10.48 14.16 16.54
N VAL A 116 -10.43 15.41 16.04
CA VAL A 116 -9.62 15.74 14.85
C VAL A 116 -8.14 15.51 15.12
N TYR A 117 -7.67 15.82 16.34
CA TYR A 117 -6.29 15.55 16.76
C TYR A 117 -5.96 14.04 16.79
N VAL A 118 -6.86 13.21 17.32
CA VAL A 118 -6.72 11.74 17.30
C VAL A 118 -6.71 11.23 15.86
N LEU A 119 -7.61 11.72 14.99
CA LEU A 119 -7.62 11.36 13.57
C LEU A 119 -6.29 11.71 12.89
N HIS A 120 -5.70 12.86 13.23
CA HIS A 120 -4.36 13.23 12.76
C HIS A 120 -3.29 12.23 13.23
N GLY A 121 -3.28 11.89 14.52
CA GLY A 121 -2.33 10.93 15.09
C GLY A 121 -2.50 9.51 14.53
N VAL A 122 -3.74 9.09 14.25
CA VAL A 122 -4.06 7.81 13.59
C VAL A 122 -3.54 7.79 12.16
N TYR A 123 -3.67 8.91 11.44
CA TYR A 123 -3.19 9.05 10.09
C TYR A 123 -1.66 8.95 10.00
N GLN A 124 -0.95 9.72 10.84
CA GLN A 124 0.52 9.74 10.88
C GLN A 124 1.14 8.53 11.58
N GLY A 125 0.38 7.83 12.42
CA GLY A 125 0.81 6.65 13.15
C GLY A 125 0.43 5.36 12.39
N PRO A 126 -0.61 4.64 12.84
CA PRO A 126 -0.94 3.31 12.32
C PRO A 126 -1.24 3.28 10.82
N ILE A 127 -1.93 4.27 10.25
CA ILE A 127 -2.24 4.25 8.80
C ILE A 127 -0.97 4.37 7.96
N ALA A 128 -0.09 5.32 8.29
CA ALA A 128 1.20 5.46 7.62
C ALA A 128 2.09 4.23 7.83
N ASN A 129 2.08 3.64 9.02
CA ASN A 129 2.85 2.43 9.32
C ASN A 129 2.38 1.21 8.51
N ILE A 130 1.06 1.01 8.40
CA ILE A 130 0.46 -0.03 7.56
C ILE A 130 0.89 0.15 6.10
N GLN A 131 0.80 1.38 5.57
CA GLN A 131 1.21 1.67 4.19
C GLN A 131 2.68 1.34 3.94
N HIS A 132 3.56 1.73 4.88
CA HIS A 132 4.98 1.44 4.79
C HIS A 132 5.27 -0.07 4.82
N ASN A 133 4.67 -0.80 5.76
CA ASN A 133 4.81 -2.25 5.87
C ASN A 133 4.31 -3.00 4.62
N VAL A 134 3.20 -2.56 4.03
CA VAL A 134 2.68 -3.14 2.78
C VAL A 134 3.62 -2.87 1.60
N GLN A 135 4.17 -1.66 1.51
CA GLN A 135 5.11 -1.29 0.45
C GLN A 135 6.42 -2.08 0.54
N ASP A 136 6.96 -2.26 1.73
CA ASP A 136 8.19 -3.02 1.95
C ASP A 136 8.02 -4.49 1.56
N VAL A 137 6.86 -5.08 1.83
CA VAL A 137 6.56 -6.47 1.46
C VAL A 137 6.34 -6.62 -0.03
N ALA A 138 5.65 -5.69 -0.68
CA ALA A 138 5.52 -5.69 -2.14
C ALA A 138 6.89 -5.60 -2.83
N SER A 139 7.81 -4.80 -2.28
CA SER A 139 9.18 -4.66 -2.76
C SER A 139 10.03 -5.91 -2.50
N SER A 140 9.92 -6.47 -1.29
CA SER A 140 10.54 -7.75 -0.90
C SER A 140 10.11 -8.90 -1.82
N MET A 141 8.82 -9.02 -2.08
CA MET A 141 8.28 -10.04 -2.99
C MET A 141 8.79 -9.84 -4.41
N GLY A 142 8.79 -8.60 -4.92
CA GLY A 142 9.37 -8.25 -6.23
C GLY A 142 10.85 -8.66 -6.34
N CYS A 143 11.65 -8.36 -5.32
CA CYS A 143 13.07 -8.73 -5.26
C CYS A 143 13.28 -10.25 -5.26
N ASN A 144 12.48 -11.01 -4.50
CA ASN A 144 12.57 -12.47 -4.50
C ASN A 144 12.23 -13.09 -5.86
N ILE A 145 11.25 -12.51 -6.57
CA ILE A 145 10.90 -12.95 -7.93
C ILE A 145 12.05 -12.64 -8.89
N ASP A 146 12.63 -11.44 -8.85
CA ASP A 146 13.77 -11.06 -9.69
C ASP A 146 15.00 -11.96 -9.43
N LEU A 147 15.22 -12.34 -8.17
CA LEU A 147 16.26 -13.29 -7.80
C LEU A 147 15.98 -14.68 -8.38
N GLN A 148 14.75 -15.19 -8.29
CA GLN A 148 14.35 -16.47 -8.87
C GLN A 148 14.50 -16.50 -10.41
N ILE A 149 14.15 -15.40 -11.09
CA ILE A 149 14.35 -15.26 -12.54
C ILE A 149 15.83 -15.34 -12.87
N THR A 150 16.65 -14.62 -12.11
CA THR A 150 18.10 -14.57 -12.33
C THR A 150 18.71 -15.95 -12.17
N HIS A 151 18.33 -16.68 -11.12
CA HIS A 151 18.78 -18.07 -10.92
C HIS A 151 18.30 -19.00 -12.03
N SER A 152 17.05 -18.86 -12.47
CA SER A 152 16.50 -19.66 -13.57
C SER A 152 17.23 -19.38 -14.89
N LYS A 153 17.60 -18.12 -15.15
CA LYS A 153 18.40 -17.73 -16.33
C LYS A 153 19.81 -18.34 -16.28
N VAL A 154 20.46 -18.30 -15.12
CA VAL A 154 21.79 -18.91 -14.92
C VAL A 154 21.71 -20.42 -15.11
N MET A 155 20.71 -21.09 -14.53
CA MET A 155 20.47 -22.52 -14.71
C MET A 155 20.21 -22.88 -16.18
N TRP A 156 19.38 -22.11 -16.87
CA TRP A 156 19.11 -22.34 -18.29
C TRP A 156 20.35 -22.15 -19.17
N ARG A 157 21.11 -21.07 -18.95
CA ARG A 157 22.39 -20.86 -19.66
C ARG A 157 23.34 -22.00 -19.39
N MET A 158 23.50 -22.44 -18.14
CA MET A 158 24.33 -23.59 -17.80
C MET A 158 23.90 -24.87 -18.53
N LEU A 159 22.60 -25.14 -18.64
CA LEU A 159 22.09 -26.33 -19.35
C LEU A 159 22.22 -26.23 -20.86
N THR A 160 22.25 -25.03 -21.45
CA THR A 160 22.21 -24.84 -22.91
C THR A 160 23.56 -24.47 -23.51
N GLU A 161 24.41 -23.77 -22.75
CA GLU A 161 25.71 -23.27 -23.20
C GLU A 161 26.66 -24.38 -23.67
N PRO A 162 26.79 -25.54 -23.00
CA PRO A 162 27.59 -26.65 -23.53
C PRO A 162 27.09 -27.13 -24.89
N TYR A 163 25.77 -27.24 -25.08
CA TYR A 163 25.20 -27.63 -26.38
C TYR A 163 25.41 -26.56 -27.45
N VAL A 164 25.25 -25.29 -27.09
CA VAL A 164 25.51 -24.17 -28.00
C VAL A 164 26.99 -24.15 -28.40
N GLN A 165 27.91 -24.39 -27.47
CA GLN A 165 29.35 -24.49 -27.76
C GLN A 165 29.66 -25.66 -28.71
N VAL A 166 29.12 -26.86 -28.45
CA VAL A 166 29.28 -28.02 -29.32
C VAL A 166 28.77 -27.74 -30.74
N VAL A 167 27.57 -27.17 -30.86
CA VAL A 167 26.98 -26.84 -32.16
C VAL A 167 27.79 -25.75 -32.86
N GLN A 168 28.24 -24.74 -32.13
CA GLN A 168 29.08 -23.66 -32.66
C GLN A 168 30.42 -24.20 -33.17
N GLU A 169 31.05 -25.13 -32.46
CA GLU A 169 32.30 -25.77 -32.88
C GLU A 169 32.09 -26.62 -34.14
N ILE A 170 31.01 -27.41 -34.23
CA ILE A 170 30.66 -28.15 -35.45
C ILE A 170 30.42 -27.20 -36.63
N VAL A 171 29.77 -26.06 -36.41
CA VAL A 171 29.53 -25.05 -37.44
C VAL A 171 30.84 -24.39 -37.87
N ASN A 172 31.72 -24.06 -36.93
CA ASN A 172 33.03 -23.46 -37.23
C ASN A 172 33.92 -24.43 -38.02
N ASP A 173 33.91 -25.72 -37.67
CA ASP A 173 34.71 -26.76 -38.32
C ASP A 173 34.05 -27.29 -39.61
N SER A 174 32.87 -26.79 -39.99
CA SER A 174 32.12 -27.27 -41.16
C SER A 174 32.92 -27.20 -42.46
N GLU A 175 33.72 -26.13 -42.66
CA GLU A 175 34.59 -26.01 -43.84
C GLU A 175 35.73 -27.03 -43.86
N GLU A 176 36.35 -27.29 -42.70
CA GLU A 176 37.43 -28.28 -42.60
C GLU A 176 36.89 -29.69 -42.77
N PHE A 177 35.72 -29.96 -42.17
CA PHE A 177 35.02 -31.23 -42.31
C PHE A 177 34.62 -31.49 -43.77
N GLN A 178 34.14 -30.46 -44.47
CA GLN A 178 33.82 -30.55 -45.90
C GLN A 178 35.07 -30.84 -46.74
N LYS A 179 36.21 -30.24 -46.41
CA LYS A 179 37.50 -30.55 -47.07
C LYS A 179 37.92 -32.01 -46.85
N GLU A 180 37.79 -32.54 -45.63
CA GLU A 180 38.17 -33.94 -45.36
C GLU A 180 37.18 -34.93 -45.99
N SER A 181 35.87 -34.63 -46.03
CA SER A 181 34.88 -35.41 -46.79
C SER A 181 35.19 -35.45 -48.30
N GLN A 182 35.60 -34.32 -48.88
CA GLN A 182 36.03 -34.28 -50.28
C GLN A 182 37.34 -35.06 -50.50
N ASN A 183 38.30 -34.96 -49.57
CA ASN A 183 39.56 -35.72 -49.62
C ASN A 183 39.29 -37.23 -49.56
N VAL A 184 38.33 -37.63 -48.73
CA VAL A 184 37.83 -38.99 -48.61
C VAL A 184 37.30 -39.51 -49.94
N SER A 185 36.40 -38.75 -50.56
CA SER A 185 35.82 -39.07 -51.86
C SER A 185 36.90 -39.17 -52.95
N LYS A 186 37.85 -38.23 -53.00
CA LYS A 186 38.99 -38.24 -53.94
C LYS A 186 39.91 -39.46 -53.78
N LYS A 187 40.19 -39.90 -52.54
CA LYS A 187 41.01 -41.08 -52.30
C LYS A 187 40.29 -42.37 -52.71
N PHE A 188 39.00 -42.45 -52.40
CA PHE A 188 38.19 -43.59 -52.81
C PHE A 188 38.02 -43.66 -54.33
N GLN A 189 37.99 -42.52 -55.01
CA GLN A 189 37.96 -42.47 -56.46
C GLN A 189 39.13 -43.23 -57.09
N LYS A 190 40.35 -43.16 -56.51
CA LYS A 190 41.48 -43.98 -56.99
C LYS A 190 41.22 -45.48 -56.88
N ILE A 191 40.57 -45.92 -55.79
CA ILE A 191 40.19 -47.32 -55.59
C ILE A 191 39.12 -47.71 -56.61
N ARG A 192 38.12 -46.86 -56.81
CA ARG A 192 37.07 -47.07 -57.83
C ARG A 192 37.67 -47.17 -59.22
N ASP A 193 38.61 -46.30 -59.57
CA ASP A 193 39.28 -46.29 -60.87
C ASP A 193 40.13 -47.56 -61.04
N GLU A 194 40.74 -48.08 -59.98
CA GLU A 194 41.50 -49.34 -60.01
C GLU A 194 40.57 -50.56 -60.21
N VAL A 195 39.45 -50.61 -59.47
CA VAL A 195 38.46 -51.70 -59.51
C VAL A 195 37.68 -51.69 -60.83
N MET A 196 37.25 -50.51 -61.28
CA MET A 196 36.41 -50.34 -62.48
C MET A 196 37.21 -50.07 -63.75
N GLY A 197 38.51 -49.78 -63.64
CA GLY A 197 39.38 -49.38 -64.73
C GLY A 197 39.51 -50.41 -65.85
N ARG A 198 39.79 -49.92 -67.05
CA ARG A 198 39.83 -50.74 -68.29
C ARG A 198 41.20 -51.24 -68.72
N TYR A 199 42.24 -50.91 -67.94
CA TYR A 199 43.61 -51.26 -68.28
C TYR A 199 43.80 -52.78 -68.42
N GLY A 200 44.63 -53.16 -69.38
CA GLY A 200 45.03 -54.55 -69.60
C GLY A 200 44.01 -55.42 -70.33
N TYR A 201 42.99 -54.84 -70.99
CA TYR A 201 42.11 -55.60 -71.88
C TYR A 201 41.43 -54.76 -72.98
N ASP A 202 41.76 -53.47 -73.09
CA ASP A 202 41.22 -52.55 -74.11
C ASP A 202 41.45 -53.04 -75.55
N SER A 203 42.51 -53.81 -75.80
CA SER A 203 42.87 -54.34 -77.12
C SER A 203 42.09 -55.60 -77.54
N LEU A 204 41.32 -56.23 -76.63
CA LEU A 204 40.61 -57.49 -76.90
C LEU A 204 39.29 -57.31 -77.68
N GLY A 205 38.91 -56.08 -78.06
CA GLY A 205 37.77 -55.81 -78.94
C GLY A 205 36.41 -56.34 -78.44
N LYS A 206 36.33 -56.81 -77.20
CA LYS A 206 35.09 -57.27 -76.57
C LYS A 206 34.44 -56.09 -75.85
N GLU A 207 33.54 -55.42 -76.55
CA GLU A 207 32.55 -54.50 -75.97
C GLU A 207 31.61 -55.19 -74.95
N SER A 208 31.75 -56.50 -74.71
CA SER A 208 30.86 -57.32 -73.88
C SER A 208 31.37 -57.55 -72.45
N VAL A 209 31.69 -56.49 -71.70
CA VAL A 209 31.87 -56.57 -70.22
C VAL A 209 30.82 -55.73 -69.50
N HIS A 210 29.68 -55.49 -70.15
CA HIS A 210 28.46 -54.95 -69.50
C HIS A 210 27.47 -56.04 -69.08
N THR A 211 27.84 -57.32 -69.21
CA THR A 211 26.99 -58.49 -68.90
C THR A 211 27.14 -59.04 -67.47
N ALA A 212 27.92 -58.38 -66.61
CA ALA A 212 28.04 -58.80 -65.21
C ALA A 212 26.83 -58.32 -64.41
N ASN A 213 26.14 -59.24 -63.73
CA ASN A 213 24.94 -58.91 -62.94
C ASN A 213 25.28 -58.33 -61.56
N SER A 214 26.56 -58.39 -61.15
CA SER A 214 27.06 -57.84 -59.90
C SER A 214 28.46 -57.26 -60.06
N THR A 215 28.81 -56.28 -59.23
CA THR A 215 30.15 -55.71 -59.15
C THR A 215 31.21 -56.75 -58.75
N GLN A 216 30.81 -57.77 -57.99
CA GLN A 216 31.64 -58.94 -57.69
C GLN A 216 32.04 -59.68 -58.96
N GLU A 217 31.06 -60.01 -59.80
CA GLU A 217 31.28 -60.73 -61.05
C GLU A 217 32.11 -59.90 -62.03
N GLU A 218 31.84 -58.59 -62.10
CA GLU A 218 32.61 -57.65 -62.91
C GLU A 218 34.08 -57.60 -62.48
N TYR A 219 34.35 -57.53 -61.18
CA TYR A 219 35.71 -57.52 -60.65
C TYR A 219 36.45 -58.85 -60.91
N VAL A 220 35.77 -59.99 -60.77
CA VAL A 220 36.34 -61.32 -61.08
C VAL A 220 36.74 -61.42 -62.55
N VAL A 221 35.83 -61.07 -63.45
CA VAL A 221 36.06 -61.16 -64.90
C VAL A 221 37.21 -60.25 -65.32
N LYS A 222 37.21 -58.99 -64.86
CA LYS A 222 38.27 -58.02 -65.15
C LYS A 222 39.63 -58.48 -64.63
N THR A 223 39.69 -59.02 -63.41
CA THR A 223 40.94 -59.50 -62.82
C THR A 223 41.54 -60.67 -63.60
N ARG A 224 40.70 -61.62 -64.05
CA ARG A 224 41.15 -62.74 -64.89
C ARG A 224 41.68 -62.24 -66.24
N ALA A 225 40.97 -61.31 -66.88
CA ALA A 225 41.38 -60.73 -68.15
C ALA A 225 42.72 -59.96 -68.03
N ARG A 226 42.90 -59.18 -66.96
CA ARG A 226 44.17 -58.48 -66.67
C ARG A 226 45.34 -59.45 -66.50
N CYS A 227 45.12 -60.57 -65.80
CA CYS A 227 46.15 -61.60 -65.65
C CYS A 227 46.53 -62.22 -66.99
N ASP A 228 45.54 -62.61 -67.81
CA ASP A 228 45.80 -63.17 -69.13
C ASP A 228 46.56 -62.17 -70.03
N TYR A 229 46.19 -60.90 -70.01
CA TYR A 229 46.91 -59.86 -70.73
C TYR A 229 48.37 -59.72 -70.30
N VAL A 230 48.67 -59.77 -69.00
CA VAL A 230 50.06 -59.74 -68.52
C VAL A 230 50.84 -60.96 -69.02
N VAL A 231 50.22 -62.14 -69.05
CA VAL A 231 50.82 -63.36 -69.61
C VAL A 231 51.07 -63.22 -71.11
N GLN A 232 50.08 -62.76 -71.87
CA GLN A 232 50.22 -62.53 -73.32
C GLN A 232 51.29 -61.49 -73.63
N GLN A 233 51.34 -60.40 -72.85
CA GLN A 233 52.39 -59.39 -72.98
C GLN A 233 53.77 -59.97 -72.67
N GLY A 234 53.86 -60.89 -71.70
CA GLY A 234 55.07 -61.65 -71.42
C GLY A 234 55.50 -62.55 -72.58
N ILE A 235 54.56 -63.28 -73.20
CA ILE A 235 54.80 -64.13 -74.37
C ILE A 235 55.30 -63.27 -75.55
N SER A 236 54.60 -62.17 -75.86
CA SER A 236 54.99 -61.25 -76.94
C SER A 236 56.41 -60.72 -76.71
N ARG A 237 56.70 -60.20 -75.52
CA ARG A 237 58.04 -59.68 -75.19
C ARG A 237 59.12 -60.76 -75.26
N CYS A 238 58.79 -62.01 -74.92
CA CYS A 238 59.70 -63.15 -75.06
C CYS A 238 59.98 -63.47 -76.53
N GLN A 239 58.94 -63.51 -77.37
CA GLN A 239 59.07 -63.75 -78.81
C GLN A 239 59.85 -62.62 -79.50
N ASP A 240 59.58 -61.38 -79.11
CA ASP A 240 60.33 -60.20 -79.55
C ASP A 240 61.80 -60.32 -79.16
N TRP A 241 62.11 -60.77 -77.93
CA TRP A 241 63.48 -60.98 -77.48
C TRP A 241 64.23 -62.01 -78.34
N PHE A 242 63.62 -63.15 -78.65
CA PHE A 242 64.23 -64.15 -79.54
C PHE A 242 64.47 -63.60 -80.95
N SER A 243 63.49 -62.87 -81.50
CA SER A 243 63.58 -62.26 -82.84
C SER A 243 64.71 -61.24 -82.92
N ILE A 244 64.83 -60.37 -81.90
CA ILE A 244 65.91 -59.39 -81.78
C ILE A 244 67.27 -60.10 -81.65
N LYS A 245 67.37 -61.13 -80.81
CA LYS A 245 68.63 -61.87 -80.61
C LYS A 245 69.06 -62.67 -81.83
N TRP A 246 68.11 -63.19 -82.61
CA TRP A 246 68.38 -63.82 -83.89
C TRP A 246 69.04 -62.84 -84.87
N GLU A 247 68.47 -61.64 -85.01
CA GLU A 247 69.00 -60.60 -85.89
C GLU A 247 70.41 -60.14 -85.46
N GLU A 248 70.61 -59.92 -84.15
CA GLU A 248 71.93 -59.60 -83.59
C GLU A 248 72.97 -60.72 -83.84
N CYS A 249 72.56 -61.99 -83.71
CA CYS A 249 73.44 -63.15 -83.95
C CYS A 249 73.87 -63.24 -85.42
N MET A 250 72.93 -63.10 -86.35
CA MET A 250 73.18 -63.12 -87.80
C MET A 250 74.10 -61.98 -88.24
N ASN A 251 73.97 -60.80 -87.61
CA ASN A 251 74.81 -59.64 -87.89
C ASN A 251 76.23 -59.77 -87.32
N THR A 252 76.41 -60.50 -86.21
CA THR A 252 77.71 -60.66 -85.53
C THR A 252 78.58 -61.75 -86.17
N ILE A 253 78.00 -62.89 -86.56
CA ILE A 253 78.74 -64.01 -87.14
C ILE A 253 78.69 -63.93 -88.68
N LYS A 254 79.71 -63.31 -89.28
CA LYS A 254 79.81 -63.07 -90.74
C LYS A 254 80.29 -64.27 -91.56
N ALA A 255 80.53 -65.43 -90.94
CA ALA A 255 81.01 -66.63 -91.62
C ALA A 255 79.83 -67.45 -92.19
N PRO A 256 79.67 -67.56 -93.53
CA PRO A 256 78.46 -68.11 -94.17
C PRO A 256 78.26 -69.61 -93.92
N LEU A 257 79.30 -70.36 -93.58
CA LEU A 257 79.21 -71.80 -93.30
C LEU A 257 78.90 -72.15 -91.84
N ILE A 258 79.01 -71.20 -90.90
CA ILE A 258 78.88 -71.47 -89.44
C ILE A 258 77.78 -70.64 -88.78
N ASN A 259 77.40 -69.47 -89.35
CA ASN A 259 76.36 -68.62 -88.75
C ASN A 259 75.02 -69.36 -88.65
N ASN A 260 74.70 -70.16 -89.67
CA ASN A 260 73.41 -70.83 -89.75
C ASN A 260 73.31 -71.96 -88.73
N PHE A 261 74.42 -72.47 -88.19
CA PHE A 261 74.39 -73.52 -87.15
C PHE A 261 74.37 -72.91 -85.73
N LEU A 262 75.12 -71.83 -85.49
CA LEU A 262 75.22 -71.20 -84.16
C LEU A 262 73.99 -70.34 -83.81
N CYS A 263 73.31 -69.75 -84.78
CA CYS A 263 72.17 -68.88 -84.51
C CYS A 263 70.83 -69.61 -84.40
N ILE A 264 70.69 -70.86 -84.89
CA ILE A 264 69.44 -71.67 -84.83
C ILE A 264 68.72 -71.66 -83.47
N PRO A 265 69.42 -71.77 -82.32
CA PRO A 265 68.76 -71.72 -81.02
C PRO A 265 67.96 -70.44 -80.77
N MET A 266 68.28 -69.33 -81.44
CA MET A 266 67.57 -68.05 -81.32
C MET A 266 66.25 -68.02 -82.12
N GLN A 267 65.97 -69.02 -82.96
CA GLN A 267 64.67 -69.18 -83.64
C GLN A 267 63.64 -69.93 -82.81
N PHE A 268 63.99 -70.44 -81.62
CA PHE A 268 63.11 -71.23 -80.75
C PHE A 268 62.11 -70.37 -79.96
N HIS A 269 61.42 -69.45 -80.64
CA HIS A 269 60.36 -68.62 -80.06
C HIS A 269 59.17 -69.46 -79.51
N PHE A 270 59.03 -70.72 -79.96
CA PHE A 270 58.06 -71.67 -79.39
C PHE A 270 58.29 -71.94 -77.89
N LEU A 271 59.50 -71.73 -77.37
CA LEU A 271 59.77 -71.86 -75.93
C LEU A 271 59.02 -70.81 -75.09
N CYS A 272 58.67 -69.67 -75.69
CA CYS A 272 57.84 -68.64 -75.03
C CYS A 272 56.40 -69.11 -74.78
N ASP A 273 55.89 -70.05 -75.59
CA ASP A 273 54.53 -70.59 -75.41
C ASP A 273 54.39 -71.44 -74.14
N ILE A 274 55.48 -71.84 -73.48
CA ILE A 274 55.44 -72.47 -72.15
C ILE A 274 54.72 -71.55 -71.15
N MET A 275 54.83 -70.23 -71.30
CA MET A 275 54.10 -69.27 -70.48
C MET A 275 52.59 -69.35 -70.64
N ARG A 276 52.05 -69.97 -71.69
CA ARG A 276 50.61 -70.15 -71.90
C ARG A 276 49.96 -71.01 -70.81
N VAL A 277 50.74 -71.84 -70.10
CA VAL A 277 50.28 -72.53 -68.88
C VAL A 277 49.77 -71.54 -67.82
N MET A 278 50.34 -70.33 -67.77
CA MET A 278 49.90 -69.27 -66.88
C MET A 278 48.53 -68.70 -67.26
N THR A 279 48.11 -68.75 -68.54
CA THR A 279 46.74 -68.35 -68.94
C THR A 279 45.69 -69.24 -68.29
N THR A 280 45.90 -70.56 -68.27
CA THR A 280 45.01 -71.51 -67.58
C THR A 280 45.00 -71.27 -66.07
N TRP A 281 46.16 -70.91 -65.50
CA TRP A 281 46.26 -70.52 -64.10
C TRP A 281 45.46 -69.23 -63.80
N CYS A 282 45.51 -68.24 -64.70
CA CYS A 282 44.73 -67.00 -64.56
C CYS A 282 43.22 -67.25 -64.53
N THR A 283 42.72 -68.25 -65.30
CA THR A 283 41.29 -68.57 -65.34
C THR A 283 40.79 -69.36 -64.14
N GLU A 284 41.60 -70.30 -63.62
CA GLU A 284 41.16 -71.27 -62.60
C GLU A 284 41.64 -70.98 -61.18
N LYS A 285 42.75 -70.25 -61.01
CA LYS A 285 43.46 -70.18 -59.72
C LYS A 285 43.53 -68.80 -59.09
N ILE A 286 43.07 -67.72 -59.73
CA ILE A 286 43.04 -66.38 -59.11
C ILE A 286 41.87 -66.33 -58.11
N PRO A 287 42.13 -66.32 -56.79
CA PRO A 287 41.07 -66.21 -55.81
C PRO A 287 40.68 -64.72 -55.67
N VAL A 288 39.44 -64.41 -56.03
CA VAL A 288 38.81 -63.14 -55.65
C VAL A 288 37.91 -63.43 -54.46
N GLU A 289 38.06 -62.64 -53.40
CA GLU A 289 37.24 -62.80 -52.20
C GLU A 289 35.75 -62.65 -52.53
N GLY A 290 34.93 -63.61 -52.11
CA GLY A 290 33.52 -63.72 -52.54
C GLY A 290 32.61 -62.56 -52.13
N ASN A 291 33.00 -61.79 -51.10
CA ASN A 291 32.21 -60.68 -50.55
C ASN A 291 32.70 -59.29 -50.97
N PHE A 292 33.66 -59.20 -51.88
CA PHE A 292 34.27 -57.94 -52.27
C PHE A 292 33.26 -56.96 -52.89
N GLY A 293 32.46 -57.40 -53.85
CA GLY A 293 31.50 -56.56 -54.58
C GLY A 293 30.44 -55.93 -53.68
N GLN A 294 29.81 -56.72 -52.79
CA GLN A 294 28.84 -56.17 -51.82
C GLN A 294 29.46 -55.13 -50.88
N THR A 295 30.72 -55.35 -50.47
CA THR A 295 31.46 -54.44 -49.60
C THR A 295 31.80 -53.16 -50.34
N PHE A 296 32.26 -53.28 -51.59
CA PHE A 296 32.55 -52.15 -52.47
C PHE A 296 31.31 -51.31 -52.75
N ASP A 297 30.16 -51.93 -53.05
CA ASP A 297 28.91 -51.22 -53.35
C ASP A 297 28.40 -50.44 -52.14
N LYS A 298 28.40 -51.07 -50.95
CA LYS A 298 28.04 -50.40 -49.70
C LYS A 298 28.98 -49.24 -49.40
N LEU A 299 30.28 -49.42 -49.62
CA LEU A 299 31.28 -48.38 -49.40
C LEU A 299 31.13 -47.23 -50.40
N ASN A 300 30.90 -47.53 -51.68
CA ASN A 300 30.67 -46.55 -52.73
C ASN A 300 29.41 -45.73 -52.46
N ASP A 301 28.30 -46.35 -52.08
CA ASP A 301 27.07 -45.64 -51.69
C ASP A 301 27.31 -44.76 -50.45
N SER A 302 27.97 -45.29 -49.43
CA SER A 302 28.29 -44.54 -48.19
C SER A 302 29.14 -43.30 -48.47
N ILE A 303 30.13 -43.40 -49.36
CA ILE A 303 31.01 -42.28 -49.71
C ILE A 303 30.30 -41.25 -50.58
N ASN A 304 29.44 -41.66 -51.50
CA ASN A 304 28.65 -40.74 -52.32
C ASN A 304 27.68 -39.93 -51.44
N ARG A 305 26.99 -40.58 -50.51
CA ARG A 305 26.11 -39.90 -49.54
C ARG A 305 26.89 -38.93 -48.64
N LEU A 306 28.09 -39.29 -48.19
CA LEU A 306 28.95 -38.43 -47.39
C LEU A 306 29.40 -37.17 -48.15
N ALA A 307 29.59 -37.25 -49.47
CA ALA A 307 29.97 -36.09 -50.27
C ALA A 307 28.79 -35.14 -50.57
N GLU A 308 27.57 -35.68 -50.71
CA GLU A 308 26.39 -34.91 -51.10
C GLU A 308 25.80 -34.09 -49.93
N HIS A 309 25.66 -34.69 -48.75
CA HIS A 309 24.90 -34.12 -47.63
C HIS A 309 25.58 -32.98 -46.86
N PHE A 310 26.88 -32.71 -47.08
CA PHE A 310 27.65 -31.72 -46.32
C PHE A 310 27.94 -30.41 -47.07
N THR A 311 27.24 -30.18 -48.18
CA THR A 311 27.35 -28.94 -48.97
C THR A 311 26.52 -27.76 -48.43
N THR A 312 25.82 -27.93 -47.30
CA THR A 312 24.88 -26.94 -46.76
C THR A 312 25.52 -26.03 -45.69
N ASN A 313 25.29 -24.72 -45.80
CA ASN A 313 25.72 -23.74 -44.80
C ASN A 313 24.80 -23.80 -43.57
N VAL A 314 25.33 -24.23 -42.43
CA VAL A 314 24.59 -24.24 -41.17
C VAL A 314 24.76 -22.88 -40.48
N VAL A 315 23.65 -22.19 -40.20
CA VAL A 315 23.65 -20.91 -39.46
C VAL A 315 22.93 -21.11 -38.14
N LEU A 316 23.63 -20.87 -37.03
CA LEU A 316 23.04 -20.88 -35.70
C LEU A 316 22.37 -19.53 -35.43
N GLN A 317 21.05 -19.52 -35.21
CA GLN A 317 20.32 -18.33 -34.79
C GLN A 317 19.88 -18.47 -33.34
N ASN A 318 20.48 -17.67 -32.45
CA ASN A 318 20.07 -17.59 -31.06
C ASN A 318 18.79 -16.77 -30.96
N LEU A 319 17.64 -17.42 -30.75
CA LEU A 319 16.41 -16.73 -30.42
C LEU A 319 16.53 -16.19 -28.98
N GLU A 320 16.57 -14.87 -28.84
CA GLU A 320 16.45 -14.24 -27.53
C GLU A 320 15.15 -14.67 -26.85
N GLN A 321 15.31 -15.05 -25.59
CA GLN A 321 14.42 -15.89 -24.82
C GLN A 321 13.05 -15.23 -24.57
N GLN A 322 11.97 -15.89 -24.99
CA GLN A 322 10.63 -15.55 -24.51
C GLN A 322 10.57 -15.80 -23.00
N SER A 323 10.41 -14.72 -22.23
CA SER A 323 10.23 -14.77 -20.78
C SER A 323 9.13 -15.76 -20.42
N VAL A 324 9.45 -16.70 -19.52
CA VAL A 324 8.53 -17.72 -18.99
C VAL A 324 7.17 -17.09 -18.66
N PHE A 325 6.12 -17.61 -19.28
CA PHE A 325 4.74 -17.13 -19.14
C PHE A 325 4.34 -17.08 -17.66
N GLY A 326 3.94 -15.91 -17.15
CA GLY A 326 3.50 -15.69 -15.75
C GLY A 326 4.40 -14.78 -14.90
N VAL A 327 5.69 -14.70 -15.23
CA VAL A 327 6.68 -13.92 -14.46
C VAL A 327 6.51 -12.41 -14.64
N ASN A 328 6.21 -11.97 -15.87
CA ASN A 328 6.01 -10.54 -16.17
C ASN A 328 4.81 -9.95 -15.42
N VAL A 329 3.78 -10.75 -15.12
CA VAL A 329 2.58 -10.31 -14.40
C VAL A 329 2.93 -9.91 -12.96
N LEU A 330 3.72 -10.74 -12.28
CA LEU A 330 4.05 -10.56 -10.86
C LEU A 330 5.06 -9.41 -10.67
N GLN A 331 6.02 -9.27 -11.59
CA GLN A 331 6.99 -8.16 -11.58
C GLN A 331 6.32 -6.81 -11.91
N ASN A 332 5.39 -6.80 -12.88
CA ASN A 332 4.60 -5.62 -13.20
C ASN A 332 3.68 -5.21 -12.04
N PHE A 333 3.10 -6.19 -11.32
CA PHE A 333 2.27 -5.93 -10.14
C PHE A 333 3.06 -5.23 -9.02
N SER A 334 4.24 -5.75 -8.64
CA SER A 334 5.08 -5.12 -7.61
C SER A 334 5.51 -3.69 -7.98
N LYS A 335 5.95 -3.48 -9.22
CA LYS A 335 6.35 -2.15 -9.72
C LYS A 335 5.18 -1.16 -9.73
N GLU A 336 4.02 -1.59 -10.20
CA GLU A 336 2.83 -0.74 -10.26
C GLU A 336 2.31 -0.41 -8.87
N LEU A 337 2.33 -1.37 -7.93
CA LEU A 337 1.94 -1.13 -6.54
C LEU A 337 2.83 -0.06 -5.89
N SER A 338 4.15 -0.20 -6.01
CA SER A 338 5.12 0.78 -5.48
C SER A 338 4.96 2.16 -6.12
N ARG A 339 4.66 2.22 -7.43
CA ARG A 339 4.38 3.47 -8.15
C ARG A 339 3.13 4.16 -7.61
N VAL A 340 2.04 3.41 -7.41
CA VAL A 340 0.79 3.93 -6.84
C VAL A 340 1.02 4.49 -5.44
N PHE A 341 1.77 3.79 -4.58
CA PHE A 341 2.04 4.30 -3.23
C PHE A 341 2.88 5.58 -3.24
N GLN A 342 3.94 5.65 -4.06
CA GLN A 342 4.72 6.87 -4.21
C GLN A 342 3.89 8.05 -4.74
N GLU A 343 3.04 7.83 -5.73
CA GLU A 343 2.16 8.86 -6.29
C GLU A 343 1.12 9.37 -5.26
N LYS A 344 0.70 8.51 -4.32
CA LYS A 344 -0.31 8.86 -3.29
C LYS A 344 0.27 9.52 -2.03
N THR A 345 1.59 9.58 -1.85
CA THR A 345 2.22 10.36 -0.76
C THR A 345 1.88 11.85 -0.82
N VAL A 346 1.76 12.42 -2.03
CA VAL A 346 1.32 13.82 -2.22
C VAL A 346 -0.12 14.05 -1.75
N ILE A 347 -0.99 13.03 -1.90
CA ILE A 347 -2.36 13.09 -1.39
C ILE A 347 -2.34 13.05 0.14
N ALA A 348 -1.42 12.30 0.74
CA ALA A 348 -1.26 12.23 2.18
C ALA A 348 -0.91 13.58 2.81
N GLU A 349 0.02 14.32 2.19
CA GLU A 349 0.39 15.66 2.63
C GLU A 349 -0.78 16.64 2.50
N LYS A 350 -1.57 16.55 1.41
CA LYS A 350 -2.79 17.35 1.25
C LYS A 350 -3.83 17.05 2.33
N ILE A 351 -4.04 15.76 2.67
CA ILE A 351 -4.95 15.35 3.75
C ILE A 351 -4.48 15.92 5.09
N ALA A 352 -3.18 15.85 5.39
CA ALA A 352 -2.62 16.46 6.59
C ALA A 352 -2.85 17.99 6.64
N GLY A 353 -2.71 18.66 5.50
CA GLY A 353 -3.05 20.09 5.36
C GLY A 353 -4.53 20.39 5.64
N VAL A 354 -5.45 19.56 5.14
CA VAL A 354 -6.90 19.69 5.42
C VAL A 354 -7.19 19.48 6.91
N ILE A 355 -6.57 18.49 7.55
CA ILE A 355 -6.74 18.23 8.98
C ILE A 355 -6.25 19.42 9.82
N ASN A 356 -5.09 20.00 9.48
CA ASN A 356 -4.57 21.20 10.14
C ASN A 356 -5.49 22.41 9.99
N PHE A 357 -6.09 22.58 8.81
CA PHE A 357 -7.10 23.61 8.59
C PHE A 357 -8.36 23.38 9.44
N LEU A 358 -8.84 22.13 9.53
CA LEU A 358 -9.98 21.77 10.39
C LEU A 358 -9.69 22.06 11.86
N LEU A 359 -8.47 21.78 12.35
CA LEU A 359 -8.06 22.12 13.71
C LEU A 359 -8.18 23.62 13.99
N SER A 360 -7.70 24.49 13.10
CA SER A 360 -7.90 25.95 13.24
C SER A 360 -9.38 26.36 13.20
N PHE A 361 -10.21 25.68 12.38
CA PHE A 361 -11.63 25.96 12.29
C PHE A 361 -12.38 25.66 13.60
N THR A 362 -12.00 24.62 14.34
CA THR A 362 -12.63 24.32 15.65
C THR A 362 -12.49 25.46 16.66
N PHE A 363 -11.44 26.26 16.59
CA PHE A 363 -11.27 27.39 17.49
C PHE A 363 -12.26 28.53 17.19
N ILE A 364 -12.57 28.72 15.91
CA ILE A 364 -13.61 29.66 15.46
C ILE A 364 -15.00 29.18 15.91
N THR A 365 -15.28 27.87 15.83
CA THR A 365 -16.56 27.32 16.31
C THR A 365 -16.73 27.46 17.82
N VAL A 366 -15.66 27.33 18.61
CA VAL A 366 -15.67 27.60 20.06
C VAL A 366 -16.02 29.06 20.34
N PHE A 367 -15.37 30.03 19.66
CA PHE A 367 -15.65 31.45 19.89
C PHE A 367 -17.08 31.84 19.47
N THR A 368 -17.52 31.40 18.30
CA THR A 368 -18.86 31.70 17.77
C THR A 368 -19.97 31.08 18.62
N SER A 369 -19.77 29.86 19.13
CA SER A 369 -20.72 29.21 20.05
C SER A 369 -20.78 29.92 21.41
N ALA A 370 -19.65 30.36 21.96
CA ALA A 370 -19.61 31.13 23.20
C ALA A 370 -20.32 32.49 23.05
N PHE A 371 -20.04 33.22 21.97
CA PHE A 371 -20.72 34.48 21.67
C PHE A 371 -22.23 34.30 21.44
N GLY A 372 -22.60 33.25 20.70
CA GLY A 372 -24.00 32.88 20.46
C GLY A 372 -24.76 32.59 21.75
N TYR A 373 -24.14 31.85 22.69
CA TYR A 373 -24.72 31.56 24.00
C TYR A 373 -24.99 32.84 24.81
N VAL A 374 -24.01 33.75 24.90
CA VAL A 374 -24.19 35.03 25.62
C VAL A 374 -25.31 35.86 24.98
N ARG A 375 -25.34 35.94 23.65
CA ARG A 375 -26.37 36.67 22.92
C ARG A 375 -27.76 36.12 23.19
N GLN A 376 -27.92 34.79 23.17
CA GLN A 376 -29.21 34.16 23.42
C GLN A 376 -29.64 34.31 24.87
N PHE A 377 -28.72 34.19 25.82
CA PHE A 377 -28.96 34.46 27.24
C PHE A 377 -29.44 35.90 27.49
N CYS A 378 -28.92 36.88 26.75
CA CYS A 378 -29.35 38.27 26.89
C CYS A 378 -30.69 38.58 26.19
N ARG A 379 -31.06 37.81 25.16
CA ARG A 379 -32.24 38.09 24.32
C ARG A 379 -33.48 37.30 24.74
N ASP A 380 -33.31 36.06 25.16
CA ASP A 380 -34.39 35.12 25.45
C ASP A 380 -34.42 34.76 26.95
N ILE A 381 -35.58 34.98 27.56
CA ILE A 381 -35.81 34.75 28.99
C ILE A 381 -36.02 33.27 29.29
N HIS A 382 -36.52 32.50 28.31
CA HIS A 382 -36.74 31.06 28.45
C HIS A 382 -35.44 30.28 28.24
N PHE A 383 -34.42 30.90 27.65
CA PHE A 383 -33.15 30.26 27.37
C PHE A 383 -32.41 29.87 28.65
N ASP A 384 -32.20 28.55 28.81
CA ASP A 384 -31.42 27.95 29.88
C ASP A 384 -31.94 28.34 31.29
N ASN A 385 -33.26 28.59 31.40
CA ASN A 385 -33.94 29.00 32.63
C ASN A 385 -34.42 27.80 33.47
N VAL A 386 -33.54 26.82 33.65
CA VAL A 386 -33.81 25.56 34.36
C VAL A 386 -33.18 25.57 35.76
N TYR A 387 -32.35 26.58 36.06
CA TYR A 387 -31.50 26.59 37.25
C TYR A 387 -32.06 27.42 38.43
N ILE A 388 -32.08 26.83 39.62
CA ILE A 388 -32.44 27.52 40.87
C ILE A 388 -31.26 28.34 41.37
N THR A 389 -31.33 29.65 41.14
CA THR A 389 -30.29 30.59 41.57
C THR A 389 -30.44 31.00 43.04
N THR A 390 -29.38 31.53 43.63
CA THR A 390 -29.43 32.15 44.97
C THR A 390 -30.33 33.38 45.00
N TYR A 391 -30.35 34.17 43.93
CA TYR A 391 -31.28 35.29 43.78
C TYR A 391 -32.74 34.83 43.81
N PHE A 392 -33.05 33.72 43.14
CA PHE A 392 -34.38 33.10 43.21
C PHE A 392 -34.74 32.69 44.65
N ARG A 393 -33.83 32.01 45.37
CA ARG A 393 -34.03 31.64 46.78
C ARG A 393 -34.26 32.87 47.69
N GLN A 394 -33.60 33.99 47.42
CA GLN A 394 -33.80 35.25 48.15
C GLN A 394 -35.16 35.90 47.85
N ILE A 395 -35.66 35.81 46.62
CA ILE A 395 -37.02 36.27 46.28
C ILE A 395 -38.05 35.38 46.97
N ASP A 396 -37.86 34.07 46.88
CA ASP A 396 -38.80 33.09 47.44
C ASP A 396 -38.90 33.22 48.97
N ALA A 397 -37.76 33.34 49.67
CA ALA A 397 -37.73 33.60 51.11
C ALA A 397 -38.39 34.93 51.50
N ARG A 398 -38.29 35.97 50.67
CA ARG A 398 -38.98 37.25 50.90
C ARG A 398 -40.49 37.12 50.70
N ARG A 399 -40.94 36.34 49.71
CA ARG A 399 -42.36 36.06 49.46
C ARG A 399 -42.96 35.23 50.58
N MET A 400 -42.24 34.20 51.03
CA MET A 400 -42.60 33.38 52.18
C MET A 400 -42.79 34.22 53.45
N ARG A 401 -41.83 35.10 53.77
CA ARG A 401 -41.94 36.04 54.91
C ARG A 401 -43.10 37.03 54.79
N ALA A 402 -43.54 37.34 53.57
CA ALA A 402 -44.66 38.21 53.29
C ALA A 402 -46.01 37.46 53.19
N GLY A 403 -46.06 36.17 53.55
CA GLY A 403 -47.28 35.35 53.47
C GLY A 403 -47.77 35.08 52.05
N LYS A 404 -46.91 35.30 51.03
CA LYS A 404 -47.25 35.08 49.61
C LYS A 404 -46.85 33.66 49.20
N ARG A 405 -47.49 33.16 48.14
CA ARG A 405 -47.13 31.89 47.51
C ARG A 405 -45.62 31.85 47.19
N HIS A 406 -44.98 30.76 47.61
CA HIS A 406 -43.56 30.47 47.44
C HIS A 406 -43.39 29.08 46.80
N LEU A 407 -42.25 28.84 46.13
CA LEU A 407 -41.99 27.63 45.35
C LEU A 407 -41.22 26.56 46.14
N LEU A 408 -40.37 26.94 47.10
CA LEU A 408 -39.57 25.99 47.88
C LEU A 408 -40.33 25.58 49.17
N PRO A 409 -40.35 24.31 49.59
CA PRO A 409 -39.64 23.14 49.05
C PRO A 409 -40.31 22.56 47.78
N LEU A 410 -39.48 22.12 46.83
CA LEU A 410 -39.94 21.55 45.55
C LEU A 410 -40.76 20.27 45.75
N LYS A 411 -41.86 20.13 45.01
CA LYS A 411 -42.59 18.85 44.92
C LYS A 411 -41.80 17.82 44.10
N LYS A 412 -42.06 16.53 44.30
CA LYS A 412 -41.37 15.44 43.57
C LYS A 412 -41.41 15.61 42.04
N ALA A 413 -42.56 16.02 41.48
CA ALA A 413 -42.71 16.28 40.06
C ALA A 413 -41.95 17.54 39.56
N GLU A 414 -41.69 18.51 40.44
CA GLU A 414 -40.97 19.74 40.10
C GLU A 414 -39.45 19.55 40.19
N GLN A 415 -38.99 18.62 41.03
CA GLN A 415 -37.57 18.25 41.16
C GLN A 415 -36.96 17.71 39.87
N GLU A 416 -37.75 17.09 39.00
CA GLU A 416 -37.30 16.60 37.68
C GLU A 416 -37.18 17.70 36.62
N SER A 417 -37.67 18.91 36.92
CA SER A 417 -37.68 20.03 35.96
C SER A 417 -36.72 21.17 36.33
N LEU A 418 -36.24 21.21 37.58
CA LEU A 418 -35.44 22.32 38.10
C LEU A 418 -34.12 21.84 38.71
N ILE A 419 -33.02 22.43 38.26
CA ILE A 419 -31.66 21.99 38.62
C ILE A 419 -31.03 22.95 39.63
N ASN A 420 -30.42 22.42 40.68
CA ASN A 420 -29.61 23.21 41.61
C ASN A 420 -28.20 23.40 41.05
N LEU A 421 -27.69 24.65 41.00
CA LEU A 421 -26.36 24.93 40.43
C LEU A 421 -25.21 24.20 41.15
N TRP A 422 -25.32 24.04 42.47
CA TRP A 422 -24.24 23.59 43.36
C TRP A 422 -24.37 22.12 43.78
N SER A 423 -25.38 21.39 43.29
CA SER A 423 -25.52 19.96 43.64
C SER A 423 -24.52 19.13 42.84
N LEU A 424 -23.74 18.26 43.48
CA LEU A 424 -22.83 17.36 42.76
C LEU A 424 -23.57 16.27 41.96
N SER A 425 -24.83 16.00 42.33
CA SER A 425 -25.67 15.03 41.61
C SER A 425 -25.99 15.51 40.19
N ILE A 426 -25.89 14.58 39.24
CA ILE A 426 -26.18 14.78 37.82
C ILE A 426 -27.68 14.61 37.61
N HIS A 427 -28.29 15.60 36.95
CA HIS A 427 -29.71 15.54 36.63
C HIS A 427 -29.94 14.67 35.37
N PRO A 428 -31.03 13.88 35.27
CA PRO A 428 -31.27 12.99 34.11
C PRO A 428 -31.27 13.72 32.76
N SER A 429 -31.76 14.96 32.69
CA SER A 429 -31.67 15.79 31.48
C SER A 429 -30.24 16.20 31.09
N GLU A 430 -29.32 16.25 32.05
CA GLU A 430 -27.89 16.52 31.82
C GLU A 430 -27.10 15.25 31.46
N LEU A 431 -27.68 14.06 31.68
CA LEU A 431 -27.05 12.77 31.39
C LEU A 431 -27.08 12.43 29.89
N MET A 432 -28.14 12.81 29.17
CA MET A 432 -28.27 12.49 27.73
C MET A 432 -27.09 13.02 26.89
N PRO A 433 -26.64 14.29 27.02
CA PRO A 433 -25.45 14.78 26.33
C PRO A 433 -24.14 14.08 26.73
N VAL A 434 -24.07 13.52 27.94
CA VAL A 434 -22.92 12.75 28.43
C VAL A 434 -22.90 11.38 27.75
N ILE A 435 -24.03 10.68 27.69
CA ILE A 435 -24.17 9.38 27.02
C ILE A 435 -23.82 9.49 25.54
N VAL A 436 -24.38 10.47 24.83
CA VAL A 436 -24.05 10.71 23.41
C VAL A 436 -22.55 10.97 23.24
N GLY A 437 -21.96 11.70 24.20
CA GLY A 437 -20.53 11.91 24.29
C GLY A 437 -19.70 10.64 24.42
N PHE A 438 -20.08 9.76 25.34
CA PHE A 438 -19.42 8.47 25.54
C PHE A 438 -19.57 7.56 24.32
N LEU A 439 -20.74 7.53 23.68
CA LEU A 439 -20.94 6.78 22.44
C LEU A 439 -20.02 7.28 21.33
N GLN A 440 -19.84 8.59 21.19
CA GLN A 440 -18.91 9.17 20.23
C GLN A 440 -17.45 8.73 20.53
N VAL A 441 -17.01 8.84 21.79
CA VAL A 441 -15.64 8.43 22.19
C VAL A 441 -15.44 6.92 22.01
N ALA A 442 -16.43 6.11 22.35
CA ALA A 442 -16.40 4.65 22.18
C ALA A 442 -16.30 4.25 20.70
N SER A 443 -17.06 4.93 19.82
CA SER A 443 -16.99 4.67 18.38
C SER A 443 -15.61 5.00 17.79
N LEU A 444 -14.99 6.11 18.22
CA LEU A 444 -13.64 6.48 17.80
C LEU A 444 -12.60 5.50 18.36
N ALA A 445 -12.73 5.11 19.63
CA ALA A 445 -11.85 4.13 20.25
C ALA A 445 -11.92 2.78 19.54
N LEU A 446 -13.10 2.31 19.16
CA LEU A 446 -13.28 1.08 18.39
C LEU A 446 -12.56 1.16 17.04
N PHE A 447 -12.73 2.26 16.30
CA PHE A 447 -12.05 2.48 15.02
C PHE A 447 -10.52 2.45 15.18
N VAL A 448 -9.99 3.13 16.20
CA VAL A 448 -8.56 3.12 16.54
C VAL A 448 -8.07 1.72 16.87
N CYS A 449 -8.81 0.97 17.70
CA CYS A 449 -8.46 -0.39 18.08
C CYS A 449 -8.38 -1.33 16.87
N VAL A 450 -9.31 -1.21 15.91
CA VAL A 450 -9.28 -1.99 14.66
C VAL A 450 -8.01 -1.69 13.87
N LEU A 451 -7.64 -0.41 13.71
CA LEU A 451 -6.42 -0.04 12.97
C LEU A 451 -5.15 -0.54 13.66
N LEU A 452 -5.06 -0.41 14.99
CA LEU A 452 -3.92 -0.94 15.75
C LEU A 452 -3.84 -2.47 15.68
N ALA A 453 -4.98 -3.15 15.67
CA ALA A 453 -5.01 -4.61 15.50
C ALA A 453 -4.53 -5.02 14.11
N VAL A 454 -4.98 -4.33 13.05
CA VAL A 454 -4.51 -4.58 11.67
C VAL A 454 -3.01 -4.35 11.54
N ASP A 455 -2.50 -3.23 12.08
CA ASP A 455 -1.07 -2.92 12.08
C ASP A 455 -0.25 -4.00 12.82
N GLY A 456 -0.70 -4.42 14.01
CA GLY A 456 -0.05 -5.47 14.79
C GLY A 456 -0.08 -6.85 14.10
N ILE A 457 -1.20 -7.20 13.44
CA ILE A 457 -1.30 -8.44 12.66
C ILE A 457 -0.33 -8.40 11.47
N LEU A 458 -0.29 -7.30 10.72
CA LEU A 458 0.62 -7.15 9.59
C LEU A 458 2.09 -7.22 10.02
N TYR A 459 2.46 -6.51 11.09
CA TYR A 459 3.81 -6.60 11.67
C TYR A 459 4.18 -8.05 12.00
N ASN A 460 3.31 -8.80 12.69
CA ASN A 460 3.56 -10.18 13.07
C ASN A 460 3.68 -11.11 11.86
N ILE A 461 2.81 -10.96 10.85
CA ILE A 461 2.88 -11.74 9.61
C ILE A 461 4.20 -11.48 8.88
N PHE A 462 4.61 -10.21 8.76
CA PHE A 462 5.81 -9.85 8.02
C PHE A 462 7.10 -10.19 8.76
N ASP A 463 7.09 -10.12 10.09
CA ASP A 463 8.19 -10.63 10.92
C ASP A 463 8.30 -12.16 10.83
N LEU A 464 7.17 -12.88 10.79
CA LEU A 464 7.16 -14.32 10.54
C LEU A 464 7.75 -14.66 9.17
N ILE A 465 7.36 -13.93 8.11
CA ILE A 465 7.93 -14.08 6.77
C ILE A 465 9.44 -13.82 6.81
N ARG A 466 9.90 -12.74 7.44
CA ARG A 466 11.33 -12.42 7.54
C ARG A 466 12.13 -13.56 8.20
N ARG A 467 11.63 -14.11 9.31
CA ARG A 467 12.34 -15.15 10.07
C ARG A 467 12.35 -16.50 9.36
N HIS A 468 11.28 -16.86 8.66
CA HIS A 468 11.15 -18.19 8.04
C HIS A 468 11.50 -18.24 6.55
N THR A 469 11.63 -17.10 5.87
CA THR A 469 11.90 -17.06 4.42
C THR A 469 13.38 -16.91 4.09
N PHE A 470 14.26 -16.70 5.08
CA PHE A 470 15.70 -16.65 4.81
C PHE A 470 16.17 -17.97 4.19
N THR A 471 16.79 -17.90 3.01
CA THR A 471 17.28 -19.06 2.28
C THR A 471 18.56 -18.71 1.52
N THR A 472 19.54 -19.60 1.61
CA THR A 472 20.78 -19.57 0.83
C THR A 472 20.67 -20.56 -0.32
N TYR A 473 20.89 -20.09 -1.55
CA TYR A 473 20.92 -20.93 -2.74
C TYR A 473 22.36 -21.19 -3.15
N SER A 474 22.76 -22.45 -3.18
CA SER A 474 24.06 -22.90 -3.71
C SER A 474 23.80 -23.86 -4.86
N VAL A 475 24.13 -23.45 -6.09
CA VAL A 475 24.05 -24.28 -7.28
C VAL A 475 25.47 -24.63 -7.71
N THR A 476 25.80 -25.91 -7.59
CA THR A 476 27.06 -26.47 -8.10
C THR A 476 26.75 -27.34 -9.33
N SER A 477 27.50 -27.14 -10.41
CA SER A 477 27.42 -28.00 -11.60
C SER A 477 28.81 -28.34 -12.10
N VAL A 478 29.01 -29.62 -12.40
CA VAL A 478 30.22 -30.17 -12.98
C VAL A 478 29.83 -30.98 -14.20
N HIS A 479 30.26 -30.53 -15.38
CA HIS A 479 30.17 -31.28 -16.62
C HIS A 479 31.60 -31.62 -17.06
N HIS A 480 31.87 -32.89 -17.30
CA HIS A 480 33.16 -33.35 -17.82
C HIS A 480 32.90 -34.49 -18.80
N ALA A 481 33.02 -34.19 -20.09
CA ALA A 481 32.95 -35.18 -21.16
C ALA A 481 34.27 -35.13 -21.91
N ASP A 482 35.05 -36.22 -21.86
CA ASP A 482 36.29 -36.38 -22.61
C ASP A 482 36.14 -37.61 -23.52
N ILE A 483 36.25 -37.40 -24.84
CA ILE A 483 36.10 -38.47 -25.83
C ILE A 483 37.39 -38.59 -26.63
N VAL A 484 38.17 -39.61 -26.29
CA VAL A 484 39.44 -39.91 -26.96
C VAL A 484 39.23 -40.93 -28.07
N ILE A 485 39.53 -40.53 -29.31
CA ILE A 485 39.41 -41.40 -30.49
C ILE A 485 40.80 -41.93 -30.86
N GLY A 486 40.97 -43.24 -30.78
CA GLY A 486 42.20 -43.94 -31.13
C GLY A 486 42.33 -44.27 -32.62
N GLY A 487 43.57 -44.47 -33.08
CA GLY A 487 43.91 -44.88 -34.45
C GLY A 487 44.10 -43.73 -35.46
N ASP A 488 44.77 -44.05 -36.57
CA ASP A 488 45.04 -43.13 -37.70
C ASP A 488 44.26 -43.51 -38.97
N SER A 489 43.09 -44.13 -38.78
CA SER A 489 42.21 -44.41 -39.91
C SER A 489 41.54 -43.12 -40.41
N MET A 490 41.13 -43.17 -41.66
CA MET A 490 40.33 -42.12 -42.31
C MET A 490 39.04 -41.80 -41.55
N LEU A 491 38.38 -42.83 -41.00
CA LEU A 491 37.22 -42.68 -40.12
C LEU A 491 37.61 -42.07 -38.76
N ALA A 492 38.74 -42.48 -38.17
CA ALA A 492 39.21 -41.91 -36.90
C ALA A 492 39.51 -40.41 -37.02
N ARG A 493 40.03 -39.95 -38.16
CA ARG A 493 40.22 -38.52 -38.44
C ARG A 493 38.91 -37.76 -38.56
N LEU A 494 37.93 -38.30 -39.29
CA LEU A 494 36.59 -37.70 -39.39
C LEU A 494 35.91 -37.62 -38.02
N LEU A 495 35.90 -38.72 -37.26
CA LEU A 495 35.30 -38.77 -35.93
C LEU A 495 35.99 -37.81 -34.96
N ARG A 496 37.31 -37.66 -35.03
CA ARG A 496 38.04 -36.72 -34.15
C ARG A 496 37.66 -35.27 -34.41
N LYS A 497 37.31 -34.94 -35.65
CA LYS A 497 36.82 -33.61 -36.03
C LYS A 497 35.35 -33.40 -35.68
N THR A 498 34.49 -34.43 -35.75
CA THR A 498 33.06 -34.26 -35.41
C THR A 498 32.74 -34.46 -33.94
N ILE A 499 33.37 -35.43 -33.29
CA ILE A 499 33.12 -35.82 -31.89
C ILE A 499 34.07 -35.09 -30.94
N GLY A 500 35.19 -34.55 -31.44
CA GLY A 500 36.10 -33.69 -30.66
C GLY A 500 35.38 -32.49 -30.04
N ALA A 501 34.37 -31.95 -30.72
CA ALA A 501 33.53 -30.84 -30.24
C ALA A 501 32.74 -31.15 -28.96
N PHE A 502 32.58 -32.43 -28.60
CA PHE A 502 31.94 -32.84 -27.34
C PHE A 502 32.92 -32.88 -26.16
N ASN A 503 34.21 -32.63 -26.38
CA ASN A 503 35.19 -32.55 -25.32
C ASN A 503 35.03 -31.23 -24.55
N THR A 504 34.12 -31.22 -23.59
CA THR A 504 33.77 -30.03 -22.82
C THR A 504 33.92 -30.30 -21.34
N SER A 505 34.50 -29.32 -20.63
CA SER A 505 34.53 -29.33 -19.18
C SER A 505 34.08 -27.97 -18.65
N SER A 506 33.14 -27.99 -17.71
CA SER A 506 32.65 -26.79 -17.05
C SER A 506 32.46 -27.08 -15.57
N ASN A 507 33.00 -26.22 -14.72
CA ASN A 507 32.75 -26.20 -13.29
C ASN A 507 32.16 -24.84 -12.94
N LEU A 508 30.97 -24.83 -12.35
CA LEU A 508 30.30 -23.63 -11.91
C LEU A 508 29.80 -23.81 -10.49
N ASP A 509 30.13 -22.84 -9.63
CA ASP A 509 29.64 -22.73 -8.27
C ASP A 509 29.02 -21.34 -8.10
N VAL A 510 27.70 -21.29 -7.90
CA VAL A 510 26.95 -20.04 -7.68
C VAL A 510 26.34 -20.10 -6.29
N GLN A 511 26.84 -19.25 -5.41
CA GLN A 511 26.28 -19.03 -4.08
C GLN A 511 25.56 -17.68 -4.02
N SER A 512 24.32 -17.68 -3.57
CA SER A 512 23.49 -16.48 -3.43
C SER A 512 22.58 -16.59 -2.21
N SER A 513 22.09 -15.45 -1.72
CA SER A 513 21.16 -15.40 -0.58
C SER A 513 20.07 -14.37 -0.83
N ASN A 514 18.90 -14.59 -0.25
CA ASN A 514 17.79 -13.64 -0.32
C ASN A 514 17.78 -12.61 0.82
N LEU A 515 18.87 -12.50 1.59
CA LEU A 515 18.98 -11.61 2.75
C LEU A 515 18.58 -10.16 2.43
N HIS A 516 19.03 -9.65 1.28
CA HIS A 516 18.75 -8.29 0.82
C HIS A 516 17.28 -8.08 0.40
N CYS A 517 16.58 -9.16 0.07
CA CYS A 517 15.18 -9.12 -0.33
C CYS A 517 14.21 -9.33 0.84
N LEU A 518 14.67 -9.54 2.09
CA LEU A 518 13.77 -9.78 3.22
C LEU A 518 13.04 -8.49 3.63
N PRO A 519 11.75 -8.56 4.01
CA PRO A 519 11.02 -7.39 4.46
C PRO A 519 11.54 -6.91 5.81
N GLN A 520 11.54 -5.60 6.04
CA GLN A 520 11.89 -4.99 7.32
C GLN A 520 10.63 -4.44 7.99
N PRO A 521 9.87 -5.27 8.73
CA PRO A 521 8.63 -4.82 9.33
C PRO A 521 8.90 -3.73 10.38
N HIS A 522 8.19 -2.62 10.27
CA HIS A 522 8.27 -1.50 11.18
C HIS A 522 7.16 -1.60 12.23
N ALA A 523 7.55 -1.69 13.51
CA ALA A 523 6.63 -1.68 14.63
C ALA A 523 6.23 -0.23 14.98
N LEU A 524 5.01 -0.05 15.45
CA LEU A 524 4.55 1.26 15.89
C LEU A 524 5.33 1.72 17.14
N SER A 525 5.82 2.96 17.14
CA SER A 525 6.61 3.50 18.24
C SER A 525 5.77 3.72 19.51
N GLN A 526 6.41 3.66 20.69
CA GLN A 526 5.74 3.96 21.97
C GLN A 526 5.13 5.38 21.99
N SER A 527 5.78 6.34 21.32
CA SER A 527 5.28 7.71 21.21
C SER A 527 3.94 7.77 20.47
N ASN A 528 3.78 7.02 19.38
CA ASN A 528 2.54 6.99 18.59
C ASN A 528 1.36 6.47 19.42
N TYR A 529 1.57 5.45 20.27
CA TYR A 529 0.55 4.98 21.19
C TYR A 529 0.14 6.05 22.21
N LEU A 530 1.11 6.76 22.79
CA LEU A 530 0.83 7.84 23.75
C LEU A 530 0.02 8.97 23.12
N TRP A 531 0.37 9.38 21.89
CA TRP A 531 -0.35 10.41 21.14
C TRP A 531 -1.80 10.06 20.81
N ILE A 532 -2.17 8.78 20.84
CA ILE A 532 -3.55 8.30 20.59
C ILE A 532 -4.31 8.10 21.90
N PHE A 533 -3.72 7.39 22.87
CA PHE A 533 -4.42 7.02 24.11
C PHE A 533 -4.61 8.19 25.08
N ILE A 534 -3.66 9.12 25.19
CA ILE A 534 -3.78 10.28 26.08
C ILE A 534 -4.97 11.17 25.68
N PRO A 535 -5.13 11.57 24.40
CA PRO A 535 -6.31 12.33 23.99
C PRO A 535 -7.63 11.57 24.14
N LEU A 536 -7.67 10.26 23.89
CA LEU A 536 -8.86 9.44 24.10
C LEU A 536 -9.30 9.43 25.58
N LEU A 537 -8.34 9.26 26.49
CA LEU A 537 -8.60 9.35 27.94
C LEU A 537 -9.08 10.75 28.34
N LEU A 538 -8.47 11.80 27.78
CA LEU A 538 -8.87 13.17 28.02
C LEU A 538 -10.29 13.45 27.52
N MET A 539 -10.68 12.92 26.35
CA MET A 539 -12.05 13.03 25.86
C MET A 539 -13.07 12.34 26.78
N CYS A 540 -12.74 11.16 27.31
CA CYS A 540 -13.54 10.46 28.29
C CYS A 540 -13.74 11.30 29.56
N LEU A 541 -12.67 11.90 30.08
CA LEU A 541 -12.73 12.83 31.21
C LEU A 541 -13.61 14.06 30.90
N MET A 542 -13.47 14.63 29.70
CA MET A 542 -14.28 15.76 29.24
C MET A 542 -15.78 15.41 29.18
N CYS A 543 -16.17 14.17 28.84
CA CYS A 543 -17.57 13.74 28.91
C CYS A 543 -18.16 13.94 30.32
N CYS A 544 -17.42 13.56 31.36
CA CYS A 544 -17.84 13.73 32.76
C CYS A 544 -17.83 15.20 33.20
N LEU A 545 -16.78 15.94 32.82
CA LEU A 545 -16.64 17.37 33.15
C LEU A 545 -17.64 18.26 32.41
N GLN A 546 -18.24 17.78 31.32
CA GLN A 546 -19.19 18.54 30.50
C GLN A 546 -20.39 19.06 31.31
N VAL A 547 -20.90 18.29 32.28
CA VAL A 547 -22.03 18.70 33.12
C VAL A 547 -21.66 19.93 33.94
N TYR A 548 -20.51 19.88 34.61
CA TYR A 548 -20.04 20.96 35.48
C TYR A 548 -19.62 22.21 34.70
N THR A 549 -19.03 22.04 33.51
CA THR A 549 -18.65 23.15 32.64
C THR A 549 -19.85 23.89 32.07
N ASN A 550 -20.94 23.18 31.73
CA ASN A 550 -22.21 23.80 31.33
C ASN A 550 -22.82 24.63 32.46
N ARG A 551 -22.78 24.12 33.70
CA ARG A 551 -23.23 24.88 34.89
C ARG A 551 -22.32 26.08 35.17
N LEU A 552 -21.01 25.93 35.02
CA LEU A 552 -20.05 27.02 35.17
C LEU A 552 -20.28 28.14 34.13
N ARG A 553 -20.60 27.78 32.89
CA ARG A 553 -20.98 28.74 31.84
C ARG A 553 -22.18 29.59 32.25
N ARG A 554 -23.21 28.99 32.87
CA ARG A 554 -24.36 29.73 33.44
C ARG A 554 -23.92 30.69 34.54
N VAL A 555 -23.07 30.25 35.47
CA VAL A 555 -22.56 31.08 36.59
C VAL A 555 -21.79 32.31 36.06
N ILE A 556 -20.88 32.10 35.12
CA ILE A 556 -20.07 33.18 34.51
C ILE A 556 -20.98 34.20 33.82
N THR A 557 -21.97 33.74 33.05
CA THR A 557 -22.87 34.65 32.32
C THR A 557 -23.76 35.44 33.28
N ALA A 558 -24.25 34.81 34.34
CA ALA A 558 -25.03 35.47 35.39
C ALA A 558 -24.21 36.51 36.19
N PHE A 559 -22.89 36.31 36.32
CA PHE A 559 -21.99 37.28 36.96
C PHE A 559 -21.84 38.57 36.13
N TYR A 560 -21.69 38.47 34.81
CA TYR A 560 -21.57 39.63 33.93
C TYR A 560 -22.90 40.34 33.69
N PHE A 561 -24.00 39.59 33.62
CA PHE A 561 -25.34 40.11 33.30
C PHE A 561 -26.36 39.81 34.41
N PRO A 562 -26.16 40.28 35.65
CA PRO A 562 -27.05 39.98 36.78
C PRO A 562 -28.43 40.66 36.64
N LYS A 563 -28.50 41.74 35.85
CA LYS A 563 -29.67 42.62 35.74
C LYS A 563 -30.57 42.33 34.54
N VAL A 564 -30.20 41.48 33.58
CA VAL A 564 -31.09 41.15 32.45
C VAL A 564 -32.40 40.50 32.97
N LEU A 565 -32.30 39.71 34.05
CA LEU A 565 -33.47 39.14 34.74
C LEU A 565 -34.37 40.20 35.42
N SER A 566 -33.83 41.37 35.82
CA SER A 566 -34.56 42.42 36.57
C SER A 566 -34.94 43.65 35.74
N VAL A 567 -34.18 43.97 34.69
CA VAL A 567 -34.40 45.11 33.80
C VAL A 567 -35.55 44.85 32.85
N LEU A 568 -35.78 43.59 32.45
CA LEU A 568 -36.92 43.22 31.61
C LEU A 568 -38.24 43.14 32.41
N LEU A 569 -38.18 42.67 33.67
CA LEU A 569 -39.27 42.82 34.64
C LEU A 569 -39.60 44.29 34.92
N ALA A 570 -38.59 45.17 34.95
CA ALA A 570 -38.78 46.61 35.10
C ALA A 570 -39.30 47.27 33.82
N LEU A 571 -38.87 46.84 32.63
CA LEU A 571 -39.37 47.32 31.33
C LEU A 571 -40.80 46.85 31.08
N LEU A 572 -41.16 45.61 31.39
CA LEU A 572 -42.56 45.12 31.35
C LEU A 572 -43.47 45.91 32.30
N LYS A 573 -42.95 46.36 33.44
CA LYS A 573 -43.68 47.26 34.36
C LYS A 573 -43.75 48.71 33.88
N ARG A 574 -42.84 49.15 32.99
CA ARG A 574 -42.70 50.54 32.52
C ARG A 574 -43.35 50.79 31.15
N VAL A 575 -43.58 49.73 30.38
CA VAL A 575 -44.18 49.79 29.02
C VAL A 575 -45.72 49.67 29.06
N GLY A 576 -46.34 49.50 30.24
CA GLY A 576 -47.80 49.66 30.37
C GLY A 576 -48.66 48.63 29.61
N CYS A 577 -48.08 47.51 29.17
CA CYS A 577 -48.86 46.39 28.64
C CYS A 577 -49.63 45.75 29.81
N ARG A 578 -50.95 45.97 29.87
CA ARG A 578 -51.85 45.23 30.76
C ARG A 578 -51.79 43.75 30.38
N LEU A 579 -50.94 42.99 31.05
CA LEU A 579 -50.91 41.53 30.97
C LEU A 579 -52.09 41.01 31.80
N HIS A 580 -53.01 40.27 31.18
CA HIS A 580 -54.20 39.71 31.84
C HIS A 580 -53.83 38.39 32.52
N TRP A 581 -54.04 38.31 33.83
CA TRP A 581 -53.76 37.13 34.64
C TRP A 581 -55.06 36.60 35.22
N CYS A 582 -55.26 35.29 35.20
CA CYS A 582 -56.41 34.69 35.86
C CYS A 582 -56.27 34.81 37.38
N TRP A 583 -57.28 35.38 38.04
CA TRP A 583 -57.30 35.59 39.49
C TRP A 583 -57.16 34.30 40.32
N VAL A 584 -57.68 33.19 39.80
CA VAL A 584 -57.75 31.92 40.53
C VAL A 584 -56.47 31.10 40.35
N CYS A 585 -56.05 30.90 39.10
CA CYS A 585 -54.94 30.00 38.79
C CYS A 585 -53.60 30.73 38.57
N ASP A 586 -53.59 32.06 38.53
CA ASP A 586 -52.43 32.94 38.29
C ASP A 586 -51.69 32.60 36.97
N ARG A 587 -52.35 31.91 36.04
CA ARG A 587 -51.83 31.68 34.69
C ARG A 587 -52.11 32.89 33.81
N PHE A 588 -51.19 33.15 32.90
CA PHE A 588 -51.35 34.14 31.85
C PHE A 588 -52.50 33.77 30.91
N VAL A 589 -53.41 34.70 30.66
CA VAL A 589 -54.57 34.51 29.76
C VAL A 589 -54.45 35.47 28.58
N ARG A 590 -54.51 34.95 27.35
CA ARG A 590 -54.54 35.78 26.14
C ARG A 590 -55.87 36.56 26.11
N GLN A 591 -55.86 37.82 25.65
CA GLN A 591 -57.05 38.70 25.62
C GLN A 591 -58.31 38.03 25.04
N ASN A 592 -58.17 37.20 24.00
CA ASN A 592 -59.30 36.53 23.36
C ASN A 592 -59.88 35.31 24.13
N GLN A 593 -59.28 34.94 25.27
CA GLN A 593 -59.71 33.82 26.11
C GLN A 593 -59.89 34.24 27.59
N ALA A 594 -59.88 35.55 27.84
CA ALA A 594 -60.06 36.14 29.15
C ALA A 594 -61.54 36.38 29.41
N VAL A 595 -62.04 35.90 30.55
CA VAL A 595 -63.41 36.18 31.02
C VAL A 595 -63.33 37.30 32.05
N GLU A 596 -63.91 38.46 31.73
CA GLU A 596 -64.01 39.60 32.64
C GLU A 596 -65.36 39.56 33.37
N CYS A 597 -65.38 39.96 34.64
CA CYS A 597 -66.60 40.02 35.42
C CYS A 597 -67.53 41.15 34.92
N SER A 598 -68.81 40.84 34.70
CA SER A 598 -69.82 41.77 34.15
C SER A 598 -70.28 42.88 35.11
N SER A 599 -69.84 42.85 36.37
CA SER A 599 -70.27 43.82 37.38
C SER A 599 -69.53 45.16 37.25
N VAL A 600 -70.29 46.25 37.33
CA VAL A 600 -69.76 47.61 37.21
C VAL A 600 -68.79 47.89 38.37
N GLY A 601 -67.51 48.01 38.05
CA GLY A 601 -66.44 48.30 39.02
C GLY A 601 -65.53 47.11 39.39
N CYS A 602 -65.78 45.90 38.89
CA CYS A 602 -64.90 44.74 39.11
C CYS A 602 -63.87 44.58 37.98
N THR A 603 -62.59 44.62 38.31
CA THR A 603 -61.48 44.47 37.33
C THR A 603 -60.86 43.08 37.34
N VAL A 604 -61.60 42.06 37.78
CA VAL A 604 -61.09 40.70 37.96
C VAL A 604 -61.28 39.88 36.70
N ILE A 605 -60.23 39.16 36.31
CA ILE A 605 -60.14 38.39 35.06
C ILE A 605 -59.95 36.91 35.40
N TYR A 606 -60.67 36.03 34.71
CA TYR A 606 -60.61 34.58 34.87
C TYR A 606 -60.18 33.87 33.58
N CYS A 607 -59.58 32.69 33.73
CA CYS A 607 -59.36 31.75 32.64
C CYS A 607 -60.66 30.99 32.35
N GLN A 608 -60.93 30.59 31.10
CA GLN A 608 -62.18 29.90 30.75
C GLN A 608 -62.47 28.68 31.65
N GLN A 609 -61.46 27.84 31.89
CA GLN A 609 -61.58 26.67 32.78
C GLN A 609 -61.91 27.08 34.22
N CYS A 610 -61.21 28.09 34.74
CA CYS A 610 -61.37 28.59 36.10
C CYS A 610 -62.74 29.26 36.31
N TRP A 611 -63.32 29.81 35.25
CA TRP A 611 -64.63 30.44 35.26
C TRP A 611 -65.75 29.40 35.27
N THR A 612 -65.61 28.34 34.46
CA THR A 612 -66.53 27.19 34.50
C THR A 612 -66.45 26.42 35.81
N ASP A 613 -65.25 26.29 36.40
CA ASP A 613 -65.05 25.60 37.68
C ASP A 613 -65.62 26.39 38.88
N LEU A 614 -65.93 27.68 38.70
CA LEU A 614 -66.54 28.57 39.69
C LEU A 614 -68.04 28.83 39.41
N ASP A 615 -68.69 27.96 38.64
CA ASP A 615 -70.10 28.08 38.25
C ASP A 615 -70.46 29.42 37.57
N ASN A 616 -69.49 30.04 36.88
CA ASN A 616 -69.61 31.37 36.26
C ASN A 616 -69.91 32.50 37.27
N ILE A 617 -69.50 32.34 38.53
CA ILE A 617 -69.69 33.34 39.59
C ILE A 617 -68.35 34.04 39.89
N CYS A 618 -68.36 35.38 39.88
CA CYS A 618 -67.20 36.17 40.28
C CYS A 618 -67.11 36.25 41.81
N TYR A 619 -66.17 35.51 42.38
CA TYR A 619 -65.88 35.50 43.82
C TYR A 619 -65.48 36.86 44.40
N ALA A 620 -65.00 37.80 43.59
CA ALA A 620 -64.71 39.16 44.03
C ALA A 620 -65.96 40.05 44.18
N CYS A 621 -67.10 39.61 43.63
CA CYS A 621 -68.37 40.35 43.67
C CYS A 621 -69.45 39.67 44.50
N PHE A 622 -69.18 38.47 45.02
CA PHE A 622 -70.10 37.78 45.89
C PHE A 622 -70.12 38.47 47.27
N PRO A 623 -71.27 38.95 47.75
CA PRO A 623 -71.34 39.66 49.03
C PRO A 623 -71.01 38.69 50.17
N HIS A 624 -69.95 39.00 50.90
CA HIS A 624 -69.59 38.32 52.13
C HIS A 624 -70.51 38.82 53.25
N ASN A 625 -71.73 38.30 53.32
CA ASN A 625 -72.62 38.48 54.47
C ASN A 625 -73.75 37.43 54.43
N GLN A 626 -73.50 36.27 55.05
CA GLN A 626 -74.40 35.60 56.00
C GLN A 626 -73.84 34.24 56.42
N CYS A 627 -73.83 34.04 57.75
CA CYS A 627 -73.75 32.80 58.53
C CYS A 627 -72.41 32.47 59.21
N GLY A 628 -72.27 32.95 60.45
CA GLY A 628 -72.17 32.07 61.61
C GLY A 628 -73.21 32.52 62.67
N PRO A 629 -73.41 31.84 63.83
CA PRO A 629 -73.10 30.47 64.24
C PRO A 629 -74.33 29.71 64.87
N GLN A 630 -74.07 28.55 65.53
CA GLN A 630 -74.93 27.65 66.37
C GLN A 630 -75.74 26.55 65.65
N ASP A 631 -75.88 25.32 66.12
CA ASP A 631 -75.30 24.50 67.20
C ASP A 631 -75.73 23.02 66.98
N ASN A 632 -75.10 22.08 67.69
CA ASN A 632 -75.52 20.71 68.07
C ASN A 632 -75.17 19.48 67.19
N GLY A 633 -74.60 18.48 67.87
CA GLY A 633 -74.55 17.06 67.48
C GLY A 633 -73.13 16.48 67.46
N SER A 634 -72.54 16.19 68.62
CA SER A 634 -72.51 14.86 69.28
C SER A 634 -71.45 13.89 68.75
N ASP A 635 -70.43 13.70 69.59
CA ASP A 635 -69.75 12.45 69.96
C ASP A 635 -69.09 11.48 68.95
N SER A 636 -67.94 11.00 69.45
CA SER A 636 -67.33 9.68 69.38
C SER A 636 -66.33 9.35 68.26
N ASP A 637 -65.07 9.30 68.68
CA ASP A 637 -64.13 8.16 68.61
C ASP A 637 -63.90 7.45 67.26
N VAL A 638 -62.68 7.53 66.73
CA VAL A 638 -61.53 6.60 66.94
C VAL A 638 -60.29 7.17 66.27
#